data_AF-A0A4U9W226-F1
#
_entry.id   AF-A0A4U9W226-F1
#
_cell.length_a   1.000
_cell.length_b   1.000
_cell.length_c   1.000
_cell.angle_alpha   90.00
_cell.angle_beta   90.00
_cell.angle_gamma   90.00
#
_symmetry.space_group_name_H-M   'P 1'
#
loop_
_entity.id
_entity.type
_entity.pdbx_description
1 polymer ?
#
loop_
_entity_poly.entity_id
_entity_poly.type
_entity_poly.pdbx_seq_one_letter_code
_entity_poly.pdbx_strand_id
1 'polypeptide(L)'
;MCTLERDTAGNPAFLTRLNAMHADEPSMRAQTGITPAMTDYITRAFAETKLAIYQKYLSDTEYAYVRAHYFDRIQEWPALIAQFQQAMQQEVAPASTQAKQLAALWLELFQSYASDNPATQMKIRQAMEQEPTLTEGTWLTPELLDYLRQCVTQLMRG
;
A
#
# COMPACT_ATOMS: atom_id res chain seq x y z
N MET A 1 -7.91 4.21 -10.00
CA MET A 1 -7.12 3.05 -9.54
C MET A 1 -7.80 1.72 -9.85
N CYS A 2 -9.09 1.52 -9.57
CA CYS A 2 -9.77 0.24 -9.81
C CYS A 2 -9.71 -0.26 -11.27
N THR A 3 -9.81 0.63 -12.26
CA THR A 3 -9.58 0.29 -13.69
C THR A 3 -8.17 -0.27 -13.91
N LEU A 4 -7.15 0.36 -13.35
CA LEU A 4 -5.76 -0.05 -13.49
C LEU A 4 -5.50 -1.40 -12.80
N GLU A 5 -6.09 -1.62 -11.63
CA GLU A 5 -6.05 -2.90 -10.92
C GLU A 5 -6.70 -4.03 -11.73
N ARG A 6 -7.88 -3.77 -12.32
CA ARG A 6 -8.54 -4.72 -13.22
C ARG A 6 -7.70 -5.02 -14.46
N ASP A 7 -7.18 -3.99 -15.11
CA ASP A 7 -6.44 -4.12 -16.37
C ASP A 7 -5.05 -4.75 -16.16
N THR A 8 -4.54 -4.76 -14.93
CA THR A 8 -3.36 -5.54 -14.50
C THR A 8 -3.71 -6.92 -13.93
N ALA A 9 -4.97 -7.35 -14.06
CA ALA A 9 -5.49 -8.61 -13.51
C ALA A 9 -5.24 -8.79 -12.00
N GLY A 10 -5.20 -7.70 -11.23
CA GLY A 10 -4.86 -7.72 -9.81
C GLY A 10 -3.41 -8.11 -9.52
N ASN A 11 -2.51 -8.04 -10.51
CA ASN A 11 -1.10 -8.38 -10.35
C ASN A 11 -0.25 -7.10 -10.11
N PRO A 12 0.20 -6.81 -8.86
CA PRO A 12 1.08 -5.69 -8.55
C PRO A 12 2.41 -5.71 -9.31
N ALA A 13 2.94 -6.88 -9.72
CA ALA A 13 4.15 -6.94 -10.53
C ALA A 13 3.93 -6.32 -11.93
N PHE A 14 2.73 -6.42 -12.49
CA PHE A 14 2.38 -5.75 -13.74
C PHE A 14 2.27 -4.24 -13.55
N LEU A 15 1.72 -3.77 -12.42
CA LEU A 15 1.74 -2.35 -12.07
C LEU A 15 3.18 -1.83 -11.97
N THR A 16 4.08 -2.52 -11.25
CA THR A 16 5.48 -2.13 -11.14
C THR A 16 6.16 -2.05 -12.50
N ARG A 17 5.89 -3.03 -13.39
CA ARG A 17 6.44 -3.03 -14.76
C ARG A 17 5.90 -1.87 -15.60
N LEU A 18 4.60 -1.59 -15.53
CA LEU A 18 4.00 -0.44 -16.23
C LEU A 18 4.60 0.89 -15.76
N ASN A 19 4.80 1.04 -14.45
CA ASN A 19 5.44 2.23 -13.88
C ASN A 19 6.89 2.40 -14.41
N ALA A 20 7.65 1.31 -14.48
CA ALA A 20 9.00 1.33 -15.05
C ALA A 20 8.99 1.69 -16.55
N MET A 21 8.11 1.08 -17.35
CA MET A 21 7.95 1.40 -18.77
C MET A 21 7.60 2.89 -18.99
N HIS A 22 6.69 3.44 -18.21
CA HIS A 22 6.34 4.87 -18.31
C HIS A 22 7.47 5.82 -17.87
N ALA A 23 8.33 5.40 -16.95
CA ALA A 23 9.49 6.17 -16.51
C ALA A 23 10.62 6.14 -17.57
N ASP A 24 10.93 4.96 -18.07
CA ASP A 24 12.15 4.72 -18.86
C ASP A 24 11.94 4.79 -20.37
N GLU A 25 10.71 4.66 -20.87
CA GLU A 25 10.42 4.60 -22.31
C GLU A 25 9.64 5.84 -22.82
N PRO A 26 10.30 6.81 -23.48
CA PRO A 26 9.62 7.98 -24.06
C PRO A 26 8.56 7.65 -25.11
N SER A 27 8.76 6.57 -25.88
CA SER A 27 7.81 6.09 -26.90
C SER A 27 6.48 5.65 -26.28
N MET A 28 6.52 4.97 -25.14
CA MET A 28 5.32 4.58 -24.39
C MET A 28 4.53 5.80 -23.92
N ARG A 29 5.21 6.85 -23.44
CA ARG A 29 4.54 8.11 -23.07
C ARG A 29 3.86 8.78 -24.26
N ALA A 30 4.53 8.81 -25.42
CA ALA A 30 3.96 9.38 -26.64
C ALA A 30 2.73 8.60 -27.14
N GLN A 31 2.76 7.26 -27.02
CA GLN A 31 1.69 6.38 -27.49
C GLN A 31 0.47 6.37 -26.56
N THR A 32 0.69 6.39 -25.24
CA THR A 32 -0.38 6.32 -24.22
C THR A 32 -0.89 7.69 -23.79
N GLY A 33 -0.12 8.76 -24.02
CA GLY A 33 -0.40 10.10 -23.49
C GLY A 33 -0.19 10.23 -21.97
N ILE A 34 0.25 9.17 -21.28
CA ILE A 34 0.46 9.17 -19.83
C ILE A 34 1.81 9.83 -19.53
N THR A 35 1.75 10.97 -18.83
CA THR A 35 2.93 11.73 -18.40
C THR A 35 3.22 11.49 -16.92
N PRO A 36 4.47 11.67 -16.46
CA PRO A 36 4.81 11.58 -15.04
C PRO A 36 3.95 12.49 -14.16
N ALA A 37 3.68 13.72 -14.62
CA ALA A 37 2.81 14.66 -13.90
C ALA A 37 1.37 14.15 -13.74
N MET A 38 0.85 13.41 -14.73
CA MET A 38 -0.48 12.79 -14.64
C MET A 38 -0.47 11.63 -13.63
N THR A 39 0.57 10.78 -13.65
CA THR A 39 0.72 9.69 -12.67
C THR A 39 0.83 10.23 -11.25
N ASP A 40 1.62 11.29 -11.04
CA ASP A 40 1.74 11.96 -9.75
C ASP A 40 0.42 12.54 -9.28
N TYR A 41 -0.32 13.20 -10.17
CA TYR A 41 -1.63 13.76 -9.88
C TYR A 41 -2.62 12.67 -9.45
N ILE A 42 -2.71 11.58 -10.22
CA ILE A 42 -3.62 10.46 -9.90
C ILE A 42 -3.23 9.78 -8.59
N THR A 43 -1.94 9.60 -8.32
CA THR A 43 -1.45 9.02 -7.06
C THR A 43 -1.84 9.89 -5.86
N ARG A 44 -1.66 11.21 -5.98
CA ARG A 44 -2.07 12.15 -4.93
C ARG A 44 -3.57 12.18 -4.74
N ALA A 45 -4.35 12.29 -5.82
CA ALA A 45 -5.80 12.30 -5.75
C ALA A 45 -6.35 11.01 -5.09
N PHE A 46 -5.76 9.85 -5.40
CA PHE A 46 -6.12 8.59 -4.77
C PHE A 46 -5.72 8.49 -3.29
N ALA A 47 -4.56 9.01 -2.91
CA ALA A 47 -4.19 9.11 -1.50
C ALA A 47 -5.16 10.00 -0.70
N GLU A 48 -5.60 11.11 -1.30
CA GLU A 48 -6.57 12.03 -0.68
C GLU A 48 -7.92 11.36 -0.39
N THR A 49 -8.38 10.42 -1.23
CA THR A 49 -9.63 9.69 -0.93
C THR A 49 -9.50 8.85 0.34
N LYS A 50 -8.32 8.30 0.61
CA LYS A 50 -8.05 7.53 1.84
C LYS A 50 -7.88 8.44 3.05
N LEU A 51 -7.17 9.55 2.88
CA LEU A 51 -7.02 10.57 3.93
C LEU A 51 -8.38 11.12 4.37
N ALA A 52 -9.31 11.34 3.44
CA ALA A 52 -10.67 11.76 3.76
C ALA A 52 -11.44 10.74 4.63
N ILE A 53 -11.18 9.45 4.45
CA ILE A 53 -11.74 8.40 5.32
C ILE A 53 -11.08 8.45 6.69
N TYR A 54 -9.74 8.48 6.77
CA TYR A 54 -9.03 8.53 8.04
C TYR A 54 -9.40 9.76 8.89
N GLN A 55 -9.72 10.89 8.27
CA GLN A 55 -10.19 12.09 8.97
C GLN A 55 -11.44 11.84 9.82
N LYS A 56 -12.30 10.87 9.46
CA LYS A 56 -13.49 10.51 10.25
C LYS A 56 -13.16 9.75 11.54
N TYR A 57 -12.00 9.11 11.59
CA TYR A 57 -11.57 8.22 12.68
C TYR A 57 -10.56 8.88 13.62
N LEU A 58 -9.83 9.87 13.12
CA LEU A 58 -8.72 10.52 13.81
C LEU A 58 -9.16 11.86 14.39
N SER A 59 -8.56 12.24 15.51
CA SER A 59 -8.61 13.62 16.01
C SER A 59 -7.82 14.55 15.08
N ASP A 60 -8.06 15.86 15.19
CA ASP A 60 -7.38 16.85 14.35
C ASP A 60 -5.85 16.77 14.42
N THR A 61 -5.29 16.52 15.62
CA THR A 61 -3.84 16.38 15.82
C THR A 61 -3.30 15.10 15.18
N GLU A 62 -3.99 13.97 15.35
CA GLU A 62 -3.60 12.69 14.74
C GLU A 62 -3.69 12.78 13.20
N TYR A 63 -4.77 13.38 12.69
CA TYR A 63 -4.97 13.57 11.26
C TYR A 63 -3.94 14.50 10.64
N ALA A 64 -3.59 15.61 11.31
CA ALA A 64 -2.56 16.53 10.83
C ALA A 64 -1.21 15.82 10.65
N TYR A 65 -0.83 14.96 11.60
CA TYR A 65 0.38 14.15 11.48
C TYR A 65 0.28 13.15 10.32
N VAL A 66 -0.80 12.37 10.27
CA VAL A 66 -1.01 11.38 9.20
C VAL A 66 -0.94 12.05 7.83
N ARG A 67 -1.64 13.17 7.65
CA ARG A 67 -1.67 13.93 6.39
C ARG A 67 -0.29 14.44 5.99
N ALA A 68 0.50 14.93 6.94
CA ALA A 68 1.85 15.44 6.68
C ALA A 68 2.79 14.34 6.21
N HIS A 69 2.66 13.12 6.75
CA HIS A 69 3.60 12.03 6.53
C HIS A 69 3.12 10.94 5.56
N TYR A 70 1.86 10.96 5.14
CA TYR A 70 1.26 9.94 4.26
C TYR A 70 2.03 9.76 2.94
N PHE A 71 2.56 10.86 2.42
CA PHE A 71 3.22 10.91 1.13
C PHE A 71 4.73 10.60 1.19
N ASP A 72 5.34 10.62 2.38
CA ASP A 72 6.80 10.50 2.55
C ASP A 72 7.36 9.23 1.93
N ARG A 73 6.61 8.12 2.06
CA ARG A 73 7.02 6.78 1.61
C ARG A 73 5.97 6.08 0.75
N ILE A 74 5.03 6.84 0.16
CA ILE A 74 3.90 6.26 -0.59
C ILE A 74 4.34 5.42 -1.79
N GLN A 75 5.47 5.77 -2.40
CA GLN A 75 6.03 5.08 -3.58
C GLN A 75 6.64 3.70 -3.24
N GLU A 76 6.89 3.39 -1.97
CA GLU A 76 7.48 2.11 -1.55
C GLU A 76 6.43 0.98 -1.44
N TRP A 77 5.16 1.33 -1.28
CA TRP A 77 4.07 0.37 -1.07
C TRP A 77 3.88 -0.61 -2.24
N PRO A 78 3.85 -0.20 -3.52
CA PRO A 78 3.64 -1.14 -4.62
C PRO A 78 4.70 -2.25 -4.68
N ALA A 79 5.97 -1.89 -4.45
CA ALA A 79 7.07 -2.85 -4.45
C ALA A 79 6.98 -3.81 -3.26
N LEU A 80 6.56 -3.35 -2.09
CA LEU A 80 6.34 -4.22 -0.93
C LEU A 80 5.17 -5.19 -1.16
N ILE A 81 4.05 -4.71 -1.71
CA ILE A 81 2.88 -5.54 -2.01
C ILE A 81 3.23 -6.61 -3.04
N ALA A 82 4.02 -6.27 -4.07
CA ALA A 82 4.52 -7.24 -5.04
C ALA A 82 5.40 -8.33 -4.38
N GLN A 83 6.26 -7.96 -3.42
CA GLN A 83 7.08 -8.94 -2.68
C GLN A 83 6.24 -9.88 -1.82
N PHE A 84 5.21 -9.36 -1.13
CA PHE A 84 4.28 -10.22 -0.39
C PHE A 84 3.52 -11.17 -1.33
N GLN A 85 3.06 -10.67 -2.48
CA GLN A 85 2.34 -11.52 -3.43
C GLN A 85 3.26 -12.63 -3.97
N GLN A 86 4.51 -12.30 -4.29
CA GLN A 86 5.49 -13.28 -4.72
C GLN A 86 5.76 -14.33 -3.63
N ALA A 87 5.95 -13.91 -2.38
CA ALA A 87 6.14 -14.82 -1.25
C ALA A 87 4.93 -15.75 -1.06
N MET A 88 3.72 -15.22 -1.19
CA MET A 88 2.48 -16.01 -1.12
C MET A 88 2.38 -17.02 -2.27
N GLN A 89 2.71 -16.62 -3.51
CA GLN A 89 2.72 -17.52 -4.67
C GLN A 89 3.79 -18.62 -4.57
N GLN A 90 4.89 -18.35 -3.89
CA GLN A 90 5.96 -19.31 -3.59
C GLN A 90 5.68 -20.15 -2.33
N GLU A 91 4.49 -20.01 -1.74
CA GLU A 91 4.09 -20.71 -0.52
C GLU A 91 5.07 -20.53 0.65
N VAL A 92 5.72 -19.36 0.71
CA VAL A 92 6.67 -19.02 1.78
C VAL A 92 5.92 -18.98 3.11
N ALA A 93 6.34 -19.81 4.08
CA ALA A 93 5.69 -19.88 5.38
C ALA A 93 5.69 -18.52 6.09
N PRO A 94 4.57 -18.07 6.70
CA PRO A 94 4.48 -16.78 7.40
C PRO A 94 5.48 -16.62 8.56
N ALA A 95 5.95 -17.73 9.13
CA ALA A 95 6.94 -17.75 10.21
C ALA A 95 8.40 -17.72 9.71
N SER A 96 8.63 -17.82 8.40
CA SER A 96 9.97 -17.80 7.81
C SER A 96 10.68 -16.47 8.02
N THR A 97 12.01 -16.48 7.95
CA THR A 97 12.83 -15.26 8.05
C THR A 97 12.44 -14.23 6.97
N GLN A 98 12.21 -14.69 5.74
CA GLN A 98 11.79 -13.83 4.62
C GLN A 98 10.44 -13.16 4.91
N ALA A 99 9.43 -13.92 5.33
CA ALA A 99 8.11 -13.39 5.66
C ALA A 99 8.17 -12.37 6.82
N LYS A 100 8.99 -12.64 7.84
CA LYS A 100 9.22 -11.73 8.96
C LYS A 100 9.89 -10.42 8.54
N GLN A 101 10.85 -10.47 7.60
CA GLN A 101 11.48 -9.27 7.05
C GLN A 101 10.47 -8.40 6.28
N LEU A 102 9.62 -9.01 5.45
CA LEU A 102 8.55 -8.28 4.75
C LEU A 102 7.55 -7.66 5.74
N ALA A 103 7.18 -8.40 6.78
CA ALA A 103 6.30 -7.88 7.85
C ALA A 103 6.93 -6.72 8.62
N ALA A 104 8.24 -6.75 8.86
CA ALA A 104 8.96 -5.66 9.52
C ALA A 104 8.93 -4.39 8.65
N LEU A 105 9.22 -4.52 7.36
CA LEU A 105 9.14 -3.41 6.42
C LEU A 105 7.70 -2.86 6.30
N TRP A 106 6.69 -3.73 6.32
CA TRP A 106 5.29 -3.29 6.36
C TRP A 106 4.98 -2.44 7.60
N LEU A 107 5.42 -2.88 8.78
CA LEU A 107 5.23 -2.13 10.02
C LEU A 107 5.98 -0.80 10.00
N GLU A 108 7.17 -0.76 9.41
CA GLU A 108 7.97 0.46 9.25
C GLU A 108 7.26 1.48 8.34
N LEU A 109 6.78 1.05 7.17
CA LEU A 109 6.01 1.91 6.26
C LEU A 109 4.68 2.36 6.89
N PHE A 110 4.02 1.48 7.66
CA PHE A 110 2.81 1.84 8.36
C PHE A 110 3.07 2.89 9.44
N GLN A 111 4.10 2.70 10.27
CA GLN A 111 4.48 3.65 11.32
C GLN A 111 4.89 5.01 10.77
N SER A 112 5.52 5.04 9.58
CA SER A 112 6.00 6.29 8.99
C SER A 112 4.90 7.34 8.82
N TYR A 113 3.64 6.94 8.57
CA TYR A 113 2.51 7.86 8.54
C TYR A 113 1.57 7.73 9.74
N ALA A 114 1.49 6.56 10.38
CA ALA A 114 0.58 6.31 11.50
C ALA A 114 1.09 6.78 12.86
N SER A 115 2.33 7.29 12.94
CA SER A 115 3.09 7.58 14.16
C SER A 115 3.35 6.34 15.02
N ASP A 116 4.18 6.50 16.06
CA ASP A 116 4.45 5.45 17.05
C ASP A 116 3.35 5.34 18.14
N ASN A 117 2.30 6.16 18.07
CA ASN A 117 1.22 6.15 19.05
C ASN A 117 0.26 4.94 18.82
N PRO A 118 0.17 3.98 19.77
CA PRO A 118 -0.68 2.80 19.61
C PRO A 118 -2.17 3.13 19.44
N ALA A 119 -2.65 4.23 20.04
CA ALA A 119 -4.05 4.64 19.92
C ALA A 119 -4.38 5.11 18.49
N THR A 120 -3.48 5.88 17.87
CA THR A 120 -3.60 6.29 16.46
C THR A 120 -3.58 5.08 15.54
N GLN A 121 -2.64 4.17 15.76
CA GLN A 121 -2.51 2.94 14.98
C GLN A 121 -3.78 2.07 15.08
N MET A 122 -4.37 1.96 16.27
CA MET A 122 -5.62 1.22 16.47
C MET A 122 -6.79 1.84 15.70
N LYS A 123 -6.93 3.16 15.70
CA LYS A 123 -7.97 3.87 14.92
C LYS A 123 -7.80 3.66 13.41
N ILE A 124 -6.57 3.68 12.89
CA ILE A 124 -6.30 3.41 11.48
C ILE A 124 -6.64 1.96 11.13
N ARG A 125 -6.26 0.99 11.98
CA ARG A 125 -6.64 -0.42 11.78
C ARG A 125 -8.16 -0.61 11.79
N GLN A 126 -8.86 0.03 12.72
CA GLN A 126 -10.31 0.03 12.77
C GLN A 126 -10.93 0.59 11.49
N ALA A 127 -10.41 1.70 10.96
CA ALA A 127 -10.85 2.25 9.69
C ALA A 127 -10.67 1.24 8.55
N MET A 128 -9.50 0.60 8.46
CA MET A 128 -9.21 -0.43 7.45
C MET A 128 -10.14 -1.66 7.54
N GLU A 129 -10.61 -2.01 8.74
CA GLU A 129 -11.58 -3.10 8.94
C GLU A 129 -13.01 -2.71 8.59
N GLN A 130 -13.39 -1.45 8.83
CA GLN A 130 -14.77 -0.96 8.67
C GLN A 130 -15.07 -0.36 7.29
N GLU A 131 -14.04 0.08 6.56
CA GLU A 131 -14.19 0.82 5.30
C GLU A 131 -13.53 0.03 4.15
N PRO A 132 -14.27 -0.87 3.46
CA PRO A 132 -13.73 -1.69 2.36
C PRO A 132 -13.04 -0.87 1.26
N THR A 133 -13.50 0.35 1.03
CA THR A 133 -12.95 1.28 0.04
C THR A 133 -11.49 1.65 0.30
N LEU A 134 -10.96 1.47 1.52
CA LEU A 134 -9.53 1.69 1.81
C LEU A 134 -8.61 0.66 1.12
N THR A 135 -9.15 -0.50 0.75
CA THR A 135 -8.43 -1.57 0.05
C THR A 135 -8.60 -1.55 -1.47
N GLU A 136 -9.57 -0.83 -2.00
CA GLU A 136 -9.77 -0.69 -3.45
C GLU A 136 -8.58 0.00 -4.12
N GLY A 137 -8.13 -0.52 -5.27
CA GLY A 137 -7.03 0.10 -6.02
C GLY A 137 -5.67 -0.01 -5.33
N THR A 138 -5.52 -0.99 -4.43
CA THR A 138 -4.26 -1.23 -3.67
C THR A 138 -3.57 -2.53 -4.03
N TRP A 139 -4.20 -3.40 -4.82
CA TRP A 139 -3.69 -4.76 -5.10
C TRP A 139 -3.59 -5.65 -3.85
N LEU A 140 -4.19 -5.26 -2.73
CA LEU A 140 -4.34 -6.09 -1.53
C LEU A 140 -5.58 -6.97 -1.67
N THR A 141 -5.42 -8.15 -2.27
CA THR A 141 -6.51 -9.14 -2.30
C THR A 141 -6.81 -9.65 -0.88
N PRO A 142 -8.01 -10.18 -0.62
CA PRO A 142 -8.35 -10.75 0.69
C PRO A 142 -7.35 -11.83 1.15
N GLU A 143 -6.89 -12.68 0.23
CA GLU A 143 -5.92 -13.75 0.51
C GLU A 143 -4.55 -13.17 0.87
N LEU A 144 -4.11 -12.15 0.13
CA LEU A 144 -2.84 -11.47 0.40
C LEU A 144 -2.87 -10.75 1.76
N LEU A 145 -4.00 -10.14 2.09
CA LEU A 145 -4.20 -9.47 3.38
C LEU A 145 -4.18 -10.47 4.54
N ASP A 146 -4.77 -11.65 4.36
CA ASP A 146 -4.71 -12.72 5.36
C ASP A 146 -3.27 -13.22 5.57
N TYR A 147 -2.55 -13.52 4.48
CA TYR A 147 -1.14 -13.90 4.52
C TYR A 147 -0.30 -12.86 5.26
N LEU A 148 -0.48 -11.57 4.93
CA LEU A 148 0.21 -10.47 5.57
C LEU A 148 -0.06 -10.41 7.08
N ARG A 149 -1.32 -10.54 7.50
CA ARG A 149 -1.71 -10.56 8.92
C ARG A 149 -1.03 -11.71 9.66
N GLN A 150 -0.91 -12.88 9.03
CA GLN A 150 -0.18 -14.01 9.59
C GLN A 150 1.31 -13.68 9.75
N CYS A 151 1.96 -13.10 8.74
CA CYS A 151 3.38 -12.71 8.80
C CYS A 151 3.64 -11.70 9.94
N VAL A 152 2.80 -10.66 10.07
CA VAL A 152 2.88 -9.67 11.15
C VAL A 152 2.67 -10.33 12.51
N THR A 153 1.72 -11.27 12.63
CA THR A 153 1.48 -12.02 13.88
C THR A 153 2.69 -12.85 14.28
N GLN A 154 3.34 -13.52 13.32
CA GLN A 154 4.54 -14.33 13.58
C GLN A 154 5.76 -13.48 13.92
N LEU A 155 5.87 -12.27 13.35
CA LEU A 155 6.90 -11.30 13.72
C LEU A 155 6.73 -10.83 15.17
N MET A 156 5.50 -10.51 15.60
CA MET A 156 5.23 -10.02 16.97
C MET A 156 5.34 -11.10 18.06
N ARG A 157 5.31 -12.39 17.69
CA ARG A 157 5.41 -13.54 18.62
C ARG A 157 6.83 -14.03 18.84
N GLY A 158 7.76 -13.72 17.93
CA GLY A 158 9.16 -14.16 17.98
C GLY A 158 10.05 -13.12 18.64
#